data_AF-A0A0J8RTU5-F1
#
_entry.id   AF-A0A0J8RTU5-F1
#
_cell.length_a   1.000
_cell.length_b   1.000
_cell.length_c   1.000
_cell.angle_alpha   90.00
_cell.angle_beta   90.00
_cell.angle_gamma   90.00
#
_symmetry.space_group_name_H-M   'P 1'
#
loop_
_entity.id
_entity.type
_entity.pdbx_description
1 polymer ?
#
loop_
_entity_poly.entity_id
_entity_poly.type
_entity_poly.pdbx_seq_one_letter_code
_entity_poly.pdbx_strand_id
1 'polypeptide(L)'
;MKQLLSKAWRYRQNGWRQTAVLNTVGISIFTLLNIALLAWSSAKLGTINGNVILFRGNCATTKKANIWLHLLLNVFSTGILASSNFFMQVLSSPSRSEVDSAHRKSISLEVGVPSIRNVFYISNFKKICSFLFFLSSIPVHLFFNSAIFTTDYQGSKWQLTIASEGFANGAQYLPPGALLLPAGAATGVTGYGQPVSLTDYLDHDSEVIKKISSTAKESRGWKRIEVPECRSQYQFCSARTKYGDVVMVVESHNSSFMFSRDKRLGWTRDGIFESPSRNAAQFWDPQDQPTL
;
A
#
# COMPACT_ATOMS: atom_id res chain seq x y z
N MET A 1 4.21 42.72 -44.61
CA MET A 1 5.36 42.41 -43.71
C MET A 1 5.37 43.23 -42.41
N LYS A 2 5.35 44.58 -42.45
CA LYS A 2 5.33 45.43 -41.25
C LYS A 2 4.15 45.21 -40.28
N GLN A 3 2.94 44.92 -40.79
CA GLN A 3 1.76 44.62 -39.95
C GLN A 3 1.82 43.24 -39.27
N LEU A 4 2.46 42.25 -39.89
CA LEU A 4 2.67 40.93 -39.29
C LEU A 4 3.73 41.00 -38.19
N LEU A 5 4.80 41.78 -38.42
CA LEU A 5 5.82 42.08 -37.42
C LEU A 5 5.26 42.89 -36.24
N SER A 6 4.35 43.85 -36.49
CA SER A 6 3.71 44.62 -35.40
C SER A 6 2.71 43.79 -34.59
N LYS A 7 1.96 42.88 -35.23
CA LYS A 7 1.11 41.89 -34.53
C LYS A 7 1.95 40.91 -33.72
N ALA A 8 3.01 40.36 -34.29
CA ALA A 8 3.93 39.45 -33.58
C ALA A 8 4.62 40.16 -32.40
N TRP A 9 5.02 41.43 -32.56
CA TRP A 9 5.62 42.23 -31.50
C TRP A 9 4.63 42.57 -30.38
N ARG A 10 3.38 42.96 -30.70
CA ARG A 10 2.30 43.14 -29.71
C ARG A 10 1.91 41.83 -29.00
N TYR A 11 1.86 40.71 -29.72
CA TYR A 11 1.62 39.39 -29.14
C TYR A 11 2.75 39.01 -28.19
N ARG A 12 4.01 39.31 -28.52
CA ARG A 12 5.17 39.09 -27.65
C ARG A 12 5.18 40.00 -26.42
N GLN A 13 4.73 41.24 -26.53
CA GLN A 13 4.60 42.17 -25.39
C GLN A 13 3.51 41.77 -24.40
N ASN A 14 2.41 41.16 -24.88
CA ASN A 14 1.32 40.66 -24.03
C ASN A 14 1.50 39.20 -23.61
N GLY A 15 2.32 38.42 -24.33
CA GLY A 15 2.47 36.98 -24.15
C GLY A 15 2.99 36.60 -22.77
N TRP A 16 3.97 37.34 -22.22
CA TRP A 16 4.47 37.04 -20.87
C TRP A 16 3.41 37.27 -19.78
N ARG A 17 2.49 38.23 -19.97
CA ARG A 17 1.37 38.47 -19.04
C ARG A 17 0.37 37.32 -19.10
N GLN A 18 0.09 36.81 -20.30
CA GLN A 18 -0.75 35.63 -20.47
C GLN A 18 -0.11 34.40 -19.82
N THR A 19 1.19 34.17 -20.04
CA THR A 19 1.95 33.11 -19.36
C THR A 19 1.91 33.26 -17.85
N ALA A 20 2.06 34.48 -17.32
CA ALA A 20 1.97 34.75 -15.89
C ALA A 20 0.58 34.37 -15.34
N VAL A 21 -0.50 34.82 -16.00
CA VAL A 21 -1.87 34.47 -15.60
C VAL A 21 -2.09 32.96 -15.62
N LEU A 22 -1.68 32.26 -16.68
CA LEU A 22 -1.83 30.81 -16.78
C LEU A 22 -1.08 30.07 -15.66
N ASN A 23 0.17 30.46 -15.39
CA ASN A 23 0.96 29.86 -14.32
C ASN A 23 0.35 30.13 -12.93
N THR A 24 -0.09 31.37 -12.67
CA THR A 24 -0.77 31.72 -11.42
C THR A 24 -2.05 30.90 -11.24
N VAL A 25 -2.93 30.84 -12.25
CA VAL A 25 -4.18 30.06 -12.18
C VAL A 25 -3.88 28.57 -11.98
N GLY A 26 -2.93 28.01 -12.72
CA GLY A 26 -2.53 26.61 -12.59
C GLY A 26 -2.03 26.25 -11.20
N ILE A 27 -1.12 27.06 -10.64
CA ILE A 27 -0.62 26.87 -9.27
C ILE A 27 -1.74 27.04 -8.26
N SER A 28 -2.60 28.06 -8.40
CA SER A 28 -3.73 28.26 -7.47
C SER A 28 -4.67 27.06 -7.44
N ILE A 29 -5.04 26.50 -8.59
CA ILE A 29 -5.86 25.28 -8.67
C ILE A 29 -5.15 24.11 -7.98
N PHE A 30 -3.86 23.91 -8.26
CA PHE A 30 -3.07 22.86 -7.66
C PHE A 30 -2.98 23.00 -6.13
N THR A 31 -2.77 24.21 -5.62
CA THR A 31 -2.76 24.50 -4.18
C THR A 31 -4.12 24.20 -3.55
N LEU A 32 -5.22 24.62 -4.17
CA LEU A 32 -6.57 24.33 -3.68
C LEU A 32 -6.86 22.83 -3.64
N LEU A 33 -6.45 22.08 -4.67
CA LEU A 33 -6.57 20.62 -4.69
C LEU A 33 -5.80 19.96 -3.54
N ASN A 34 -4.56 20.39 -3.28
CA ASN A 34 -3.77 19.85 -2.17
C ASN A 34 -4.38 20.19 -0.80
N ILE A 35 -4.88 21.41 -0.62
CA ILE A 35 -5.58 21.80 0.62
C ILE A 35 -6.85 20.95 0.81
N ALA A 36 -7.64 20.74 -0.26
CA ALA A 36 -8.84 19.92 -0.21
C ALA A 36 -8.53 18.46 0.13
N LEU A 37 -7.48 17.88 -0.48
CA LEU A 37 -7.03 16.53 -0.18
C LEU A 37 -6.53 16.39 1.26
N LEU A 38 -5.78 17.37 1.76
CA LEU A 38 -5.29 17.40 3.15
C LEU A 38 -6.45 17.50 4.15
N ALA A 39 -7.43 18.37 3.90
CA ALA A 39 -8.61 18.51 4.73
C ALA A 39 -9.43 17.21 4.75
N TRP A 40 -9.65 16.62 3.57
CA TRP A 40 -10.33 15.32 3.45
C TRP A 40 -9.58 14.20 4.17
N SER A 41 -8.26 14.10 4.01
CA SER A 41 -7.46 13.06 4.66
C SER A 41 -7.44 13.22 6.18
N SER A 42 -7.32 14.46 6.66
CA SER A 42 -7.34 14.76 8.09
C SER A 42 -8.69 14.45 8.72
N ALA A 43 -9.80 14.81 8.05
CA ALA A 43 -11.14 14.48 8.50
C ALA A 43 -11.39 12.96 8.55
N LYS A 44 -10.84 12.21 7.58
CA LYS A 44 -10.98 10.75 7.52
C LYS A 44 -10.18 10.02 8.60
N LEU A 45 -8.99 10.51 8.93
CA LEU A 45 -8.07 9.87 9.88
C LEU A 45 -8.27 10.36 11.33
N GLY A 46 -8.90 11.51 11.54
CA GLY A 46 -8.95 12.18 12.84
C GLY A 46 -7.59 12.73 13.30
N THR A 47 -6.57 12.72 12.44
CA THR A 47 -5.22 13.20 12.71
C THR A 47 -4.57 13.75 11.44
N ILE A 48 -3.58 14.62 11.60
CA ILE A 48 -2.79 15.18 10.48
C ILE A 48 -1.56 14.32 10.16
N ASN A 49 -1.12 13.44 11.06
CA ASN A 49 0.11 12.65 10.93
C ASN A 49 -0.13 11.21 10.45
N GLY A 50 -1.28 10.94 9.82
CA GLY A 50 -1.66 9.61 9.35
C GLY A 50 -1.52 9.45 7.85
N ASN A 51 -1.33 8.21 7.40
CA ASN A 51 -1.30 7.85 5.98
C ASN A 51 -2.66 7.33 5.54
N VAL A 52 -3.20 7.83 4.42
CA VAL A 52 -4.46 7.33 3.84
C VAL A 52 -4.17 6.29 2.77
N ILE A 53 -4.89 5.17 2.80
CA ILE A 53 -4.87 4.19 1.71
C ILE A 53 -5.66 4.75 0.52
N LEU A 54 -4.95 5.11 -0.55
CA LEU A 54 -5.53 5.62 -1.80
C LEU A 54 -6.10 4.51 -2.69
N PHE A 55 -5.40 3.38 -2.77
CA PHE A 55 -5.77 2.24 -3.59
C PHE A 55 -5.36 0.93 -2.91
N ARG A 56 -6.22 -0.08 -2.99
CA ARG A 56 -5.95 -1.44 -2.51
C ARG A 56 -6.28 -2.42 -3.62
N GLY A 57 -5.31 -3.25 -4.00
CA GLY A 57 -5.45 -4.26 -5.03
C GLY A 57 -4.29 -5.24 -5.02
N ASN A 58 -4.25 -6.14 -6.01
CA ASN A 58 -3.13 -7.06 -6.18
C ASN A 58 -1.82 -6.29 -6.49
N CYS A 59 -0.67 -6.93 -6.25
CA CYS A 59 0.64 -6.27 -6.39
C CYS A 59 0.90 -5.72 -7.81
N ALA A 60 0.42 -6.41 -8.84
CA ALA A 60 0.64 -6.00 -10.23
C ALA A 60 -0.14 -4.70 -10.57
N THR A 61 -1.42 -4.63 -10.19
CA THR A 61 -2.26 -3.45 -10.40
C THR A 61 -1.81 -2.28 -9.53
N THR A 62 -1.50 -2.54 -8.26
CA THR A 62 -0.97 -1.51 -7.34
C THR A 62 0.35 -0.94 -7.84
N LYS A 63 1.26 -1.79 -8.35
CA LYS A 63 2.52 -1.33 -8.97
C LYS A 63 2.28 -0.44 -10.18
N LYS A 64 1.35 -0.81 -11.08
CA LYS A 64 0.99 0.03 -12.23
C LYS A 64 0.41 1.37 -11.79
N ALA A 65 -0.52 1.36 -10.83
CA ALA A 65 -1.11 2.58 -10.28
C ALA A 65 -0.04 3.49 -9.67
N ASN A 66 0.91 2.94 -8.90
CA ASN A 66 2.01 3.70 -8.32
C ASN A 66 2.87 4.39 -9.39
N ILE A 67 3.22 3.68 -10.46
CA ILE A 67 4.00 4.26 -11.57
C ILE A 67 3.28 5.45 -12.18
N TRP A 68 1.99 5.32 -12.49
CA TRP A 68 1.21 6.41 -13.08
C TRP A 68 1.07 7.60 -12.12
N LEU A 69 0.87 7.34 -10.83
CA LEU A 69 0.80 8.39 -9.81
C LEU A 69 2.13 9.14 -9.68
N HIS A 70 3.27 8.45 -9.60
CA HIS A 70 4.57 9.11 -9.57
C HIS A 70 4.89 9.87 -10.85
N LEU A 71 4.48 9.35 -12.02
CA LEU A 71 4.63 10.09 -13.27
C LEU A 71 3.84 11.40 -13.24
N LEU A 72 2.59 11.35 -12.79
CA LEU A 72 1.73 12.53 -12.64
C LEU A 72 2.34 13.54 -11.65
N LEU A 73 2.83 13.07 -10.50
CA LEU A 73 3.51 13.93 -9.52
C LEU A 73 4.74 14.61 -10.12
N ASN A 74 5.58 13.88 -10.85
CA ASN A 74 6.77 14.46 -11.50
C ASN A 74 6.41 15.51 -12.55
N VAL A 75 5.33 15.32 -13.31
CA VAL A 75 4.83 16.34 -14.26
C VAL A 75 4.43 17.61 -13.50
N PHE A 76 3.68 17.50 -12.40
CA PHE A 76 3.31 18.65 -11.59
C PHE A 76 4.52 19.33 -10.94
N SER A 77 5.44 18.58 -10.34
CA SER A 77 6.67 19.10 -9.74
C SER A 77 7.52 19.85 -10.77
N THR A 78 7.66 19.32 -11.98
CA THR A 78 8.36 19.98 -13.09
C THR A 78 7.65 21.26 -13.53
N GLY A 79 6.30 21.23 -13.62
CA GLY A 79 5.50 22.40 -13.97
C GLY A 79 5.62 23.53 -12.95
N ILE A 80 5.60 23.21 -11.65
CA ILE A 80 5.80 24.17 -10.56
C ILE A 80 7.21 24.76 -10.64
N LEU A 81 8.23 23.92 -10.86
CA LEU A 81 9.60 24.39 -11.02
C LEU A 81 9.76 25.33 -12.22
N ALA A 82 9.16 24.98 -13.37
CA ALA A 82 9.16 25.81 -14.57
C ALA A 82 8.46 27.15 -14.33
N SER A 83 7.32 27.14 -13.64
CA SER A 83 6.59 28.35 -13.25
C SER A 83 7.41 29.23 -12.30
N SER A 84 8.01 28.66 -11.26
CA SER A 84 8.89 29.38 -10.33
C SER A 84 10.07 30.00 -11.08
N ASN A 85 10.70 29.27 -12.00
CA ASN A 85 11.76 29.79 -12.85
C ASN A 85 11.29 30.95 -13.73
N PHE A 86 10.08 30.88 -14.30
CA PHE A 86 9.48 31.98 -15.04
C PHE A 86 9.29 33.23 -14.17
N PHE A 87 8.70 33.10 -12.98
CA PHE A 87 8.50 34.26 -12.09
C PHE A 87 9.83 34.82 -11.57
N MET A 88 10.84 33.99 -11.30
CA MET A 88 12.18 34.44 -10.96
C MET A 88 12.83 35.24 -12.11
N GLN A 89 12.60 34.87 -13.38
CA GLN A 89 13.06 35.65 -14.53
C GLN A 89 12.37 37.02 -14.62
N VAL A 90 11.05 37.06 -14.40
CA VAL A 90 10.29 38.31 -14.38
C VAL A 90 10.76 39.22 -13.24
N LEU A 91 10.98 38.66 -12.04
CA LEU A 91 11.41 39.41 -10.86
C LEU A 91 12.87 39.87 -10.94
N SER A 92 13.77 39.10 -11.57
CA SER A 92 15.18 39.49 -11.76
C SER A 92 15.37 40.56 -12.84
N SER A 93 14.32 40.85 -13.63
CA SER A 93 14.36 41.92 -14.62
C SER A 93 14.30 43.31 -13.93
N PRO A 94 15.31 44.17 -14.14
CA PRO A 94 15.36 45.48 -13.49
C PRO A 94 14.34 46.45 -14.11
N SER A 95 13.71 47.28 -13.28
CA SER A 95 12.89 48.41 -13.75
C SER A 95 13.79 49.53 -14.27
N ARG A 96 13.22 50.47 -15.04
CA ARG A 96 13.96 51.64 -15.51
C ARG A 96 14.57 52.45 -14.36
N SER A 97 13.82 52.68 -13.29
CA SER A 97 14.33 53.37 -12.10
C SER A 97 15.46 52.62 -11.38
N GLU A 98 15.43 51.28 -11.38
CA GLU A 98 16.51 50.44 -10.83
C GLU A 98 17.77 50.52 -11.70
N VAL A 99 17.63 50.51 -13.02
CA VAL A 99 18.73 50.71 -13.98
C VAL A 99 19.37 52.08 -13.80
N ASP A 100 18.57 53.15 -13.76
CA ASP A 100 19.09 54.52 -13.58
C ASP A 100 19.84 54.67 -12.25
N SER A 101 19.33 54.04 -11.19
CA SER A 101 19.97 54.03 -9.88
C SER A 101 21.29 53.27 -9.86
N ALA A 102 21.41 52.17 -10.61
CA ALA A 102 22.63 51.40 -10.75
C ALA A 102 23.67 52.12 -11.62
N HIS A 103 23.25 52.73 -12.73
CA HIS A 103 24.13 53.51 -13.60
C HIS A 103 24.73 54.74 -12.89
N ARG A 104 23.98 55.39 -11.99
CA ARG A 104 24.54 56.45 -11.12
C ARG A 104 25.71 55.98 -10.24
N LYS A 105 25.83 54.68 -9.99
CA LYS A 105 26.92 54.06 -9.22
C LYS A 105 27.95 53.38 -10.13
N SER A 106 27.91 53.63 -11.45
CA SER A 106 28.74 52.96 -12.46
C SER A 106 28.58 51.43 -12.49
N ILE A 107 27.40 50.93 -12.10
CA ILE A 107 27.08 49.50 -12.12
C ILE A 107 26.23 49.19 -13.35
N SER A 108 26.68 48.25 -14.17
CA SER A 108 25.91 47.75 -15.32
C SER A 108 25.01 46.59 -14.91
N LEU A 109 23.76 46.59 -15.37
CA LEU A 109 22.79 45.49 -15.15
C LEU A 109 22.47 44.79 -16.46
N GLU A 110 22.27 43.48 -16.41
CA GLU A 110 21.95 42.65 -17.57
C GLU A 110 20.44 42.72 -17.86
N VAL A 111 20.02 43.07 -19.09
CA VAL A 111 18.60 43.18 -19.43
C VAL A 111 18.20 42.04 -20.36
N GLY A 112 17.12 41.33 -20.02
CA GLY A 112 16.57 40.26 -20.84
C GLY A 112 17.23 38.89 -20.68
N VAL A 113 18.07 38.72 -19.65
CA VAL A 113 18.71 37.44 -19.30
C VAL A 113 18.50 37.17 -17.80
N PRO A 114 18.23 35.93 -17.36
CA PRO A 114 18.26 35.56 -15.95
C PRO A 114 19.64 35.83 -15.35
N SER A 115 19.74 36.86 -14.52
CA SER A 115 21.00 37.26 -13.90
C SER A 115 20.87 37.29 -12.38
N ILE A 116 21.58 36.37 -11.72
CA ILE A 116 21.67 36.33 -10.25
C ILE A 116 22.35 37.61 -9.73
N ARG A 117 23.26 38.21 -10.53
CA ARG A 117 23.91 39.47 -10.19
C ARG A 117 22.89 40.60 -10.05
N ASN A 118 21.94 40.70 -10.98
CA ASN A 118 20.88 41.70 -10.91
C ASN A 118 20.04 41.58 -9.63
N VAL A 119 19.82 40.36 -9.13
CA VAL A 119 19.04 40.13 -7.91
C VAL A 119 19.63 40.92 -6.73
N PHE A 120 20.95 41.13 -6.64
CA PHE A 120 21.54 41.91 -5.55
C PHE A 120 21.32 43.43 -5.66
N TYR A 121 21.01 43.95 -6.85
CA TYR A 121 20.91 45.39 -7.12
C TYR A 121 19.48 45.91 -7.37
N ILE A 122 18.49 45.01 -7.44
CA ILE A 122 17.07 45.35 -7.53
C ILE A 122 16.43 45.60 -6.15
N SER A 123 15.17 46.03 -6.13
CA SER A 123 14.38 46.26 -4.91
C SER A 123 14.28 45.04 -3.99
N ASN A 124 14.24 45.28 -2.68
CA ASN A 124 14.19 44.22 -1.66
C ASN A 124 12.95 43.32 -1.80
N PHE A 125 11.82 43.87 -2.22
CA PHE A 125 10.62 43.08 -2.50
C PHE A 125 10.88 41.99 -3.55
N LYS A 126 11.47 42.35 -4.69
CA LYS A 126 11.80 41.40 -5.76
C LYS A 126 12.80 40.35 -5.30
N LYS A 127 13.77 40.73 -4.47
CA LYS A 127 14.74 39.80 -3.85
C LYS A 127 14.04 38.75 -3.01
N ILE A 128 13.20 39.19 -2.08
CA ILE A 128 12.48 38.31 -1.15
C ILE A 128 11.58 37.37 -1.94
N CYS A 129 10.80 37.87 -2.90
CA CYS A 129 9.94 37.03 -3.73
C CYS A 129 10.73 36.00 -4.54
N SER A 130 11.82 36.40 -5.21
CA SER A 130 12.68 35.45 -5.95
C SER A 130 13.27 34.39 -5.03
N PHE A 131 13.74 34.77 -3.84
CA PHE A 131 14.27 33.83 -2.86
C PHE A 131 13.19 32.86 -2.36
N LEU A 132 11.96 33.33 -2.09
CA LEU A 132 10.85 32.47 -1.69
C LEU A 132 10.46 31.47 -2.79
N PHE A 133 10.46 31.88 -4.06
CA PHE A 133 10.23 30.96 -5.18
C PHE A 133 11.32 29.89 -5.26
N PHE A 134 12.60 30.28 -5.12
CA PHE A 134 13.71 29.34 -5.09
C PHE A 134 13.57 28.35 -3.92
N LEU A 135 13.37 28.88 -2.71
CA LEU A 135 13.28 28.08 -1.49
C LEU A 135 12.06 27.16 -1.46
N SER A 136 10.93 27.55 -2.04
CA SER A 136 9.74 26.70 -2.12
C SER A 136 9.85 25.62 -3.21
N SER A 137 10.51 25.91 -4.33
CA SER A 137 10.61 24.97 -5.45
C SER A 137 11.44 23.71 -5.15
N ILE A 138 12.51 23.84 -4.35
CA ILE A 138 13.41 22.71 -4.02
C ILE A 138 12.72 21.66 -3.13
N PRO A 139 12.14 22.00 -1.97
CA PRO A 139 11.43 21.06 -1.12
C PRO A 139 10.23 20.44 -1.83
N VAL A 140 9.46 21.24 -2.59
CA VAL A 140 8.30 20.72 -3.32
C VAL A 140 8.76 19.66 -4.33
N HIS A 141 9.81 19.91 -5.11
CA HIS A 141 10.29 18.93 -6.08
C HIS A 141 10.88 17.66 -5.42
N LEU A 142 11.58 17.81 -4.29
CA LEU A 142 12.23 16.70 -3.60
C LEU A 142 11.22 15.82 -2.84
N PHE A 143 10.35 16.44 -2.05
CA PHE A 143 9.47 15.73 -1.12
C PHE A 143 8.15 15.26 -1.76
N PHE A 144 7.71 15.82 -2.89
CA PHE A 144 6.50 15.35 -3.56
C PHE A 144 6.57 13.87 -3.95
N ASN A 145 7.76 13.40 -4.35
CA ASN A 145 7.96 12.00 -4.71
C ASN A 145 7.73 11.04 -3.52
N SER A 146 7.82 11.52 -2.29
CA SER A 146 7.57 10.73 -1.09
C SER A 146 6.13 10.84 -0.56
N ALA A 147 5.30 11.70 -1.16
CA ALA A 147 3.92 11.90 -0.73
C ALA A 147 3.02 10.68 -1.01
N ILE A 148 3.37 9.88 -2.01
CA ILE A 148 2.72 8.62 -2.33
C ILE A 148 3.78 7.53 -2.28
N PHE A 149 3.47 6.45 -1.59
CA PHE A 149 4.34 5.28 -1.51
C PHE A 149 3.49 4.01 -1.48
N THR A 150 4.04 2.92 -2.00
CA THR A 150 3.43 1.60 -1.92
C THR A 150 3.90 0.88 -0.67
N THR A 151 2.96 0.22 0.01
CA THR A 151 3.26 -0.77 1.04
C THR A 151 2.80 -2.14 0.56
N ASP A 152 3.67 -3.13 0.70
CA ASP A 152 3.31 -4.51 0.43
C ASP A 152 2.68 -5.10 1.70
N TYR A 153 1.41 -5.47 1.61
CA TYR A 153 0.77 -6.27 2.64
C TYR A 153 1.01 -7.74 2.35
N GLN A 154 2.13 -8.25 2.86
CA GLN A 154 2.39 -9.69 2.85
C GLN A 154 1.69 -10.28 4.07
N GLY A 155 0.60 -11.03 3.85
CA GLY A 155 -0.15 -11.64 4.93
C GLY A 155 0.76 -12.45 5.85
N SER A 156 1.04 -11.93 7.05
CA SER A 156 1.84 -12.62 8.07
C SER A 156 1.03 -13.69 8.83
N LYS A 157 -0.28 -13.70 8.63
CA LYS A 157 -1.22 -14.61 9.28
C LYS A 157 -1.79 -15.57 8.25
N TRP A 158 -1.11 -16.68 8.02
CA TRP A 158 -1.68 -17.85 7.36
C TRP A 158 -2.16 -18.84 8.42
N GLN A 159 -3.21 -19.58 8.15
CA GLN A 159 -3.75 -20.54 9.10
C GLN A 159 -3.38 -21.95 8.66
N LEU A 160 -2.98 -22.79 9.61
CA LEU A 160 -2.80 -24.21 9.38
C LEU A 160 -4.08 -24.93 9.83
N THR A 161 -4.72 -25.64 8.91
CA THR A 161 -5.80 -26.57 9.27
C THR A 161 -5.29 -27.99 9.09
N ILE A 162 -5.36 -28.82 10.13
CA ILE A 162 -5.07 -30.25 10.04
C ILE A 162 -6.39 -30.96 9.80
N ALA A 163 -6.51 -31.68 8.68
CA ALA A 163 -7.77 -32.29 8.27
C ALA A 163 -7.58 -33.56 7.42
N SER A 164 -8.68 -34.20 7.04
CA SER A 164 -8.70 -35.30 6.07
C SER A 164 -8.66 -34.79 4.63
N GLU A 165 -8.40 -35.68 3.68
CA GLU A 165 -8.57 -35.42 2.25
C GLU A 165 -10.04 -35.18 1.89
N GLY A 166 -10.98 -35.84 2.58
CA GLY A 166 -12.40 -35.56 2.43
C GLY A 166 -12.73 -34.10 2.72
N PHE A 167 -12.22 -33.56 3.83
CA PHE A 167 -12.40 -32.15 4.20
C PHE A 167 -11.86 -31.19 3.13
N ALA A 168 -10.65 -31.45 2.63
CA ALA A 168 -10.05 -30.63 1.58
C ALA A 168 -10.85 -30.66 0.26
N ASN A 169 -11.66 -31.71 0.05
CA ASN A 169 -12.55 -31.88 -1.10
C ASN A 169 -14.02 -31.50 -0.83
N GLY A 170 -14.31 -30.87 0.31
CA GLY A 170 -15.65 -30.37 0.65
C GLY A 170 -16.60 -31.38 1.26
N ALA A 171 -16.10 -32.49 1.81
CA ALA A 171 -16.90 -33.41 2.60
C ALA A 171 -17.40 -32.76 3.90
N GLN A 172 -18.47 -33.31 4.47
CA GLN A 172 -18.94 -32.91 5.79
C GLN A 172 -17.88 -33.24 6.86
N TYR A 173 -17.82 -32.40 7.89
CA TYR A 173 -16.88 -32.57 9.00
C TYR A 173 -17.55 -32.16 10.31
N LEU A 174 -17.07 -32.74 11.40
CA LEU A 174 -17.47 -32.40 12.76
C LEU A 174 -16.25 -31.85 13.50
N PRO A 175 -16.32 -30.63 14.08
CA PRO A 175 -15.29 -30.18 15.00
C PRO A 175 -15.17 -31.11 16.21
N PRO A 176 -13.97 -31.38 16.75
CA PRO A 176 -12.64 -30.90 16.35
C PRO A 176 -11.93 -31.76 15.28
N GLY A 177 -12.67 -32.57 14.50
CA GLY A 177 -12.12 -33.43 13.43
C GLY A 177 -11.37 -32.70 12.31
N ALA A 178 -11.49 -31.37 12.24
CA ALA A 178 -10.51 -30.50 11.60
C ALA A 178 -9.94 -29.55 12.67
N LEU A 179 -8.61 -29.51 12.81
CA LEU A 179 -7.94 -28.73 13.84
C LEU A 179 -7.34 -27.47 13.26
N LEU A 180 -7.58 -26.34 13.92
CA LEU A 180 -7.02 -25.06 13.57
C LEU A 180 -5.78 -24.78 14.41
N LEU A 181 -4.68 -24.40 13.73
CA LEU A 181 -3.50 -23.78 14.31
C LEU A 181 -3.39 -22.35 13.75
N PRO A 182 -3.94 -21.35 14.47
CA PRO A 182 -3.88 -19.96 14.06
C PRO A 182 -2.43 -19.45 14.06
N ALA A 183 -2.08 -18.58 13.11
CA ALA A 183 -0.77 -17.95 13.07
C ALA A 183 -0.36 -17.30 14.40
N GLY A 184 0.86 -17.58 14.85
CA GLY A 184 1.50 -16.92 15.97
C GLY A 184 2.52 -17.82 16.65
N ALA A 185 3.22 -17.29 17.66
CA ALA A 185 4.01 -18.08 18.60
C ALA A 185 3.56 -17.70 20.01
N ALA A 186 3.16 -18.68 20.81
CA ALA A 186 2.92 -18.47 22.23
C ALA A 186 4.27 -18.45 22.97
N THR A 187 4.43 -17.56 23.95
CA THR A 187 5.64 -17.51 24.79
C THR A 187 5.85 -18.86 25.49
N GLY A 188 6.99 -19.50 25.26
CA GLY A 188 7.34 -20.78 25.91
C GLY A 188 6.88 -22.05 25.18
N VAL A 189 6.29 -21.95 23.98
CA VAL A 189 5.92 -23.12 23.17
C VAL A 189 6.89 -23.28 21.99
N THR A 190 7.54 -24.44 21.89
CA THR A 190 8.34 -24.79 20.71
C THR A 190 7.42 -25.24 19.58
N GLY A 191 7.05 -24.33 18.67
CA GLY A 191 6.23 -24.66 17.51
C GLY A 191 5.61 -23.45 16.81
N TYR A 192 4.94 -23.69 15.69
CA TYR A 192 4.09 -22.70 15.02
C TYR A 192 2.66 -22.81 15.53
N GLY A 193 2.05 -21.67 15.85
CA GLY A 193 0.64 -21.56 16.20
C GLY A 193 0.40 -20.98 17.59
N GLN A 194 -0.77 -20.40 17.79
CA GLN A 194 -1.31 -20.15 19.13
C GLN A 194 -2.10 -21.37 19.61
N PRO A 195 -2.05 -21.72 20.90
CA PRO A 195 -2.93 -22.75 21.45
C PRO A 195 -4.38 -22.32 21.30
N VAL A 196 -5.24 -23.25 20.89
CA VAL A 196 -6.68 -23.05 20.77
C VAL A 196 -7.37 -23.81 21.89
N SER A 197 -8.34 -23.18 22.56
CA SER A 197 -9.08 -23.85 23.63
C SER A 197 -10.02 -24.90 23.04
N LEU A 198 -10.14 -26.05 23.72
CA LEU A 198 -11.07 -27.10 23.31
C LEU A 198 -12.53 -26.65 23.37
N THR A 199 -12.87 -25.75 24.29
CA THR A 199 -14.20 -25.12 24.38
C THR A 199 -14.59 -24.37 23.12
N ASP A 200 -13.61 -23.80 22.40
CA ASP A 200 -13.87 -22.99 21.22
C ASP A 200 -14.35 -23.85 20.04
N TYR A 201 -14.04 -25.15 20.04
CA TYR A 201 -14.56 -26.08 19.04
C TYR A 201 -16.04 -26.47 19.27
N LEU A 202 -16.54 -26.29 20.50
CA LEU A 202 -17.94 -26.55 20.86
C LEU A 202 -18.83 -25.31 20.68
N ASP A 203 -18.23 -24.12 20.66
CA ASP A 203 -18.94 -22.87 20.40
C ASP A 203 -19.01 -22.60 18.89
N HIS A 204 -20.21 -22.73 18.31
CA HIS A 204 -20.47 -22.48 16.88
C HIS A 204 -20.18 -21.03 16.45
N ASP A 205 -20.21 -20.07 17.37
CA ASP A 205 -19.94 -18.66 17.11
C ASP A 205 -18.47 -18.28 17.32
N SER A 206 -17.63 -19.23 17.72
CA SER A 206 -16.21 -18.99 17.94
C SER A 206 -15.48 -18.65 16.63
N GLU A 207 -14.41 -17.86 16.76
CA GLU A 207 -13.54 -17.55 15.63
C GLU A 207 -12.85 -18.80 15.06
N VAL A 208 -12.69 -19.85 15.86
CA VAL A 208 -12.10 -21.13 15.46
C VAL A 208 -13.01 -21.83 14.46
N ILE A 209 -14.31 -21.97 14.80
CA ILE A 209 -15.29 -22.61 13.94
C ILE A 209 -15.51 -21.81 12.65
N LYS A 210 -15.60 -20.47 12.75
CA LYS A 210 -15.71 -19.61 11.56
C LYS A 210 -14.56 -19.79 10.59
N LYS A 211 -13.33 -19.89 11.09
CA LYS A 211 -12.12 -20.10 10.30
C LYS A 211 -12.10 -21.46 9.63
N ILE A 212 -12.35 -22.53 10.38
CA ILE A 212 -12.44 -23.89 9.82
C ILE A 212 -13.55 -23.98 8.76
N SER A 213 -14.69 -23.34 9.02
CA SER A 213 -15.80 -23.27 8.06
C SER A 213 -15.43 -22.51 6.79
N SER A 214 -14.67 -21.40 6.90
CA SER A 214 -14.14 -20.69 5.73
C SER A 214 -13.20 -21.59 4.92
N THR A 215 -12.26 -22.27 5.58
CA THR A 215 -11.33 -23.23 4.96
C THR A 215 -12.07 -24.33 4.19
N ALA A 216 -13.14 -24.86 4.77
CA ALA A 216 -13.99 -25.88 4.13
C ALA A 216 -14.78 -25.33 2.93
N LYS A 217 -15.34 -24.11 3.05
CA LYS A 217 -16.08 -23.45 1.96
C LYS A 217 -15.17 -23.13 0.77
N GLU A 218 -13.92 -22.79 1.04
CA GLU A 218 -12.90 -22.51 0.02
C GLU A 218 -12.25 -23.78 -0.55
N SER A 219 -12.73 -24.97 -0.17
CA SER A 219 -12.20 -26.29 -0.55
C SER A 219 -11.84 -26.41 -2.04
N ARG A 220 -12.70 -25.90 -2.92
CA ARG A 220 -12.53 -25.97 -4.39
C ARG A 220 -11.35 -25.16 -4.94
N GLY A 221 -10.84 -24.20 -4.18
CA GLY A 221 -9.74 -23.33 -4.57
C GLY A 221 -8.36 -23.81 -4.11
N TRP A 222 -8.27 -24.87 -3.30
CA TRP A 222 -7.00 -25.35 -2.80
C TRP A 222 -6.16 -25.99 -3.90
N LYS A 223 -4.88 -25.66 -3.91
CA LYS A 223 -3.90 -26.31 -4.76
C LYS A 223 -3.11 -27.32 -3.93
N ARG A 224 -3.13 -28.58 -4.37
CA ARG A 224 -2.26 -29.60 -3.79
C ARG A 224 -0.80 -29.29 -4.13
N ILE A 225 0.06 -29.33 -3.11
CA ILE A 225 1.50 -29.16 -3.21
C ILE A 225 2.19 -30.34 -2.51
N GLU A 226 3.35 -30.74 -3.00
CA GLU A 226 4.11 -31.83 -2.41
C GLU A 226 4.75 -31.42 -1.08
N VAL A 227 4.96 -32.40 -0.18
CA VAL A 227 5.50 -32.15 1.17
C VAL A 227 6.82 -31.36 1.16
N PRO A 228 7.80 -31.63 0.28
CA PRO A 228 9.04 -30.84 0.25
C PRO A 228 8.80 -29.38 -0.15
N GLU A 229 7.92 -29.13 -1.12
CA GLU A 229 7.54 -27.77 -1.52
C GLU A 229 6.80 -27.07 -0.38
N CYS A 230 5.85 -27.75 0.25
CA CYS A 230 5.13 -27.25 1.42
C CYS A 230 6.10 -26.87 2.54
N ARG A 231 7.04 -27.74 2.92
CA ARG A 231 8.05 -27.44 3.93
C ARG A 231 8.91 -26.24 3.53
N SER A 232 9.36 -26.16 2.28
CA SER A 232 10.15 -25.01 1.81
C SER A 232 9.40 -23.68 1.94
N GLN A 233 8.08 -23.70 1.77
CA GLN A 233 7.24 -22.54 1.96
C GLN A 233 7.01 -22.30 3.46
N TYR A 234 6.52 -23.28 4.22
CA TYR A 234 5.92 -23.06 5.54
C TYR A 234 6.86 -23.26 6.74
N GLN A 235 8.03 -23.87 6.57
CA GLN A 235 8.96 -24.19 7.68
C GLN A 235 9.63 -22.95 8.27
N PHE A 236 9.82 -21.89 7.48
CA PHE A 236 10.49 -20.66 7.93
C PHE A 236 9.58 -19.44 7.79
N CYS A 237 9.88 -18.42 8.60
CA CYS A 237 9.22 -17.11 8.56
C CYS A 237 9.63 -16.38 7.28
N SER A 238 8.90 -16.63 6.19
CA SER A 238 9.10 -15.94 4.91
C SER A 238 7.80 -15.31 4.42
N ALA A 239 7.96 -14.21 3.71
CA ALA A 239 6.92 -13.55 2.95
C ALA A 239 6.11 -14.55 2.11
N ARG A 240 4.82 -14.68 2.38
CA ARG A 240 3.93 -15.55 1.60
C ARG A 240 3.51 -14.82 0.32
N THR A 241 4.12 -15.20 -0.80
CA THR A 241 3.86 -14.57 -2.11
C THR A 241 3.12 -15.48 -3.10
N LYS A 242 3.13 -16.80 -2.86
CA LYS A 242 2.52 -17.79 -3.77
C LYS A 242 1.27 -18.48 -3.21
N TYR A 243 1.31 -18.87 -1.94
CA TYR A 243 0.24 -19.60 -1.26
C TYR A 243 -0.07 -18.92 0.08
N GLY A 244 -1.35 -18.94 0.49
CA GLY A 244 -1.83 -18.32 1.72
C GLY A 244 -1.89 -19.33 2.86
N ASP A 245 -3.12 -19.59 3.33
CA ASP A 245 -3.43 -20.65 4.30
C ASP A 245 -2.98 -22.03 3.80
N VAL A 246 -2.88 -23.00 4.71
CA VAL A 246 -2.45 -24.36 4.38
C VAL A 246 -3.31 -25.39 5.09
N VAL A 247 -3.72 -26.41 4.34
CA VAL A 247 -4.38 -27.59 4.87
C VAL A 247 -3.38 -28.74 4.88
N MET A 248 -3.03 -29.23 6.06
CA MET A 248 -2.21 -30.42 6.23
C MET A 248 -3.13 -31.63 6.27
N VAL A 249 -3.08 -32.43 5.20
CA VAL A 249 -3.81 -33.70 5.12
C VAL A 249 -3.00 -34.76 5.86
N VAL A 250 -3.61 -35.37 6.87
CA VAL A 250 -2.97 -36.44 7.67
C VAL A 250 -3.62 -37.77 7.32
N GLU A 251 -2.78 -38.80 7.17
CA GLU A 251 -3.23 -40.16 6.91
C GLU A 251 -3.59 -40.87 8.22
N SER A 252 -4.72 -41.59 8.25
CA SER A 252 -5.06 -42.40 9.42
C SER A 252 -4.15 -43.63 9.55
N HIS A 253 -3.69 -43.92 10.76
CA HIS A 253 -3.04 -45.20 11.07
C HIS A 253 -4.05 -46.36 11.20
N ASN A 254 -5.35 -46.07 11.34
CA ASN A 254 -6.38 -47.07 11.57
C ASN A 254 -6.96 -47.57 10.24
N SER A 255 -6.81 -48.88 9.97
CA SER A 255 -7.34 -49.54 8.76
C SER A 255 -8.86 -49.81 8.79
N SER A 256 -9.57 -49.36 9.83
CA SER A 256 -10.99 -49.70 10.04
C SER A 256 -11.99 -48.82 9.26
N PHE A 257 -11.55 -47.82 8.47
CA PHE A 257 -12.43 -47.14 7.51
C PHE A 257 -12.71 -48.05 6.31
N MET A 258 -13.69 -48.92 6.50
CA MET A 258 -13.99 -50.10 5.69
C MET A 258 -14.69 -49.81 4.34
N PHE A 259 -14.88 -48.54 3.95
CA PHE A 259 -15.60 -48.20 2.72
C PHE A 259 -14.83 -47.37 1.69
N SER A 260 -13.59 -46.97 1.99
CA SER A 260 -12.72 -46.48 0.94
C SER A 260 -11.31 -46.96 1.19
N ARG A 261 -10.71 -47.63 0.19
CA ARG A 261 -9.32 -48.15 0.23
C ARG A 261 -8.26 -47.04 0.36
N ASP A 262 -8.67 -45.80 0.63
CA ASP A 262 -7.84 -44.63 0.76
C ASP A 262 -7.92 -44.07 2.19
N LYS A 263 -6.83 -44.27 2.94
CA LYS A 263 -6.68 -43.87 4.36
C LYS A 263 -6.69 -42.34 4.57
N ARG A 264 -6.79 -41.58 3.49
CA ARG A 264 -6.79 -40.12 3.50
C ARG A 264 -8.19 -39.53 3.57
N LEU A 265 -9.23 -40.24 3.11
CA LEU A 265 -10.58 -39.68 2.96
C LEU A 265 -11.25 -39.32 4.29
N GLY A 266 -10.88 -40.00 5.36
CA GLY A 266 -11.38 -39.75 6.70
C GLY A 266 -10.51 -40.41 7.74
N TRP A 267 -10.57 -39.91 8.96
CA TRP A 267 -9.86 -40.47 10.10
C TRP A 267 -10.73 -40.41 11.34
N THR A 268 -10.59 -41.42 12.19
CA THR A 268 -11.17 -41.44 13.53
C THR A 268 -10.13 -40.86 14.48
N ARG A 269 -10.61 -40.21 15.53
CA ARG A 269 -9.80 -39.56 16.57
C ARG A 269 -8.68 -40.46 17.09
N ASP A 270 -9.03 -41.70 17.45
CA ASP A 270 -8.08 -42.67 18.03
C ASP A 270 -7.03 -43.17 17.04
N GLY A 271 -7.20 -42.87 15.73
CA GLY A 271 -6.23 -43.15 14.69
C GLY A 271 -5.18 -42.06 14.48
N ILE A 272 -5.31 -40.90 15.14
CA ILE A 272 -4.39 -39.74 15.02
C ILE A 272 -3.89 -39.23 16.38
N PHE A 273 -4.72 -39.24 17.43
CA PHE A 273 -4.36 -38.73 18.76
C PHE A 273 -4.28 -39.84 19.80
N GLU A 274 -3.30 -39.74 20.71
CA GLU A 274 -3.25 -40.59 21.91
C GLU A 274 -4.49 -40.37 22.80
N SER A 275 -4.92 -41.42 23.52
CA SER A 275 -6.12 -41.38 24.35
C SER A 275 -6.11 -40.18 25.31
N PRO A 276 -7.19 -39.36 25.33
CA PRO A 276 -7.24 -38.19 26.18
C PRO A 276 -7.16 -38.54 27.67
N SER A 277 -6.65 -37.60 28.47
CA SER A 277 -6.75 -37.67 29.94
C SER A 277 -8.22 -37.68 30.36
N ARG A 278 -8.55 -38.31 31.50
CA ARG A 278 -9.95 -38.47 31.99
C ARG A 278 -10.73 -37.15 32.06
N ASN A 279 -10.05 -36.02 32.27
CA ASN A 279 -10.65 -34.69 32.39
C ASN A 279 -11.03 -34.07 31.05
N ALA A 280 -10.47 -34.57 29.94
CA ALA A 280 -10.78 -34.04 28.63
C ALA A 280 -12.03 -34.71 28.04
N ALA A 281 -12.43 -35.89 28.51
CA ALA A 281 -13.54 -36.71 27.96
C ALA A 281 -14.86 -35.94 27.73
N GLN A 282 -15.15 -34.91 28.53
CA GLN A 282 -16.33 -34.04 28.37
C GLN A 282 -16.31 -33.13 27.13
N PHE A 283 -15.14 -32.91 26.53
CA PHE A 283 -14.96 -32.16 25.28
C PHE A 283 -14.90 -33.08 24.04
N TRP A 284 -14.99 -34.40 24.24
CA TRP A 284 -14.77 -35.40 23.22
C TRP A 284 -15.87 -36.45 23.28
N ASP A 285 -16.97 -36.20 22.57
CA ASP A 285 -18.10 -37.13 22.58
C ASP A 285 -17.70 -38.55 22.12
N PRO A 286 -18.23 -39.59 22.78
CA PRO A 286 -18.25 -40.92 22.25
C PRO A 286 -19.41 -41.01 21.24
N GLN A 287 -19.08 -41.28 19.98
CA GLN A 287 -19.99 -41.67 18.91
C GLN A 287 -20.88 -40.57 18.32
N ASP A 288 -20.58 -40.21 17.08
CA ASP A 288 -21.62 -40.26 16.05
C ASP A 288 -21.00 -40.89 14.80
N GLN A 289 -21.65 -41.94 14.32
CA GLN A 289 -21.25 -42.65 13.11
C GLN A 289 -21.34 -41.73 11.89
N PRO A 290 -20.54 -41.97 10.83
CA PRO A 290 -20.76 -41.28 9.57
C PRO A 290 -22.19 -41.52 9.11
N THR A 291 -22.98 -40.44 9.04
CA THR A 291 -24.23 -40.45 8.30
C THR A 291 -23.91 -40.66 6.83
N LEU A 292 -24.49 -41.73 6.28
CA LEU A 292 -24.43 -42.14 4.87
C LEU A 292 -24.85 -41.01 3.92
#